data_AF-A0A841CJ71-F1
#
_entry.id   AF-A0A841CJ71-F1
#
_cell.length_a   1.000
_cell.length_b   1.000
_cell.length_c   1.000
_cell.angle_alpha   90.00
_cell.angle_beta   90.00
_cell.angle_gamma   90.00
#
_symmetry.space_group_name_H-M   'P 1'
#
loop_
_entity.id
_entity.type
_entity.pdbx_description
1 polymer ?
#
loop_
_entity_poly.entity_id
_entity_poly.type
_entity_poly.pdbx_seq_one_letter_code
_entity_poly.pdbx_strand_id
1 'polypeptide(L)'
;MSAAGGEAPTGRTATLRGLIGESAERLVYLYCACDRDLSWPRLADTGEVWNRFTGASERLNRDWLRPFVDLSIVNELDVVEQDPTLAQKYGAHFRSLFTSWARVASVQVTAEAERVLDFDTARSD
;
A
#
# COMPACT_ATOMS: atom_id res chain seq x y z
N MET A 1 25.55 12.02 -22.69
CA MET A 1 24.42 12.78 -22.11
C MET A 1 23.13 12.19 -22.65
N SER A 2 22.47 11.33 -21.89
CA SER A 2 21.16 10.78 -22.27
C SER A 2 20.10 11.57 -21.53
N ALA A 3 19.19 12.18 -22.29
CA ALA A 3 18.09 12.98 -21.76
C ALA A 3 17.11 12.07 -21.00
N ALA A 4 17.00 12.29 -19.69
CA ALA A 4 15.85 11.79 -18.93
C ALA A 4 14.62 12.59 -19.40
N GLY A 5 13.74 11.94 -20.14
CA GLY A 5 12.40 12.43 -20.41
C GLY A 5 11.59 12.40 -19.12
N GLY A 6 11.73 13.42 -18.28
CA GLY A 6 10.85 13.65 -17.15
C GLY A 6 9.51 14.16 -17.68
N GLU A 7 8.47 13.35 -17.56
CA GLU A 7 7.10 13.76 -17.85
C GLU A 7 6.75 14.97 -16.98
N ALA A 8 6.36 16.09 -17.59
CA ALA A 8 6.05 17.31 -16.88
C ALA A 8 4.85 17.08 -15.93
N PRO A 9 4.87 17.58 -14.68
CA PRO A 9 3.75 17.42 -13.78
C PRO A 9 2.49 17.99 -14.40
N THR A 10 1.45 17.17 -14.58
CA THR A 10 0.13 17.68 -14.97
C THR A 10 -0.42 18.55 -13.83
N GLY A 11 -1.28 19.53 -14.12
CA GLY A 11 -1.74 20.52 -13.13
C GLY A 11 -2.36 19.93 -11.86
N ARG A 12 -2.85 18.68 -11.93
CA ARG A 12 -3.40 17.96 -10.77
C ARG A 12 -2.31 17.39 -9.84
N THR A 13 -1.21 16.91 -10.40
CA THR A 13 0.00 16.45 -9.69
C THR A 13 0.61 17.64 -8.91
N ALA A 14 0.81 18.78 -9.59
CA ALA A 14 1.30 20.01 -8.94
C ALA A 14 0.45 20.48 -7.74
N THR A 15 -0.87 20.24 -7.77
CA THR A 15 -1.78 20.60 -6.66
C THR A 15 -1.59 19.68 -5.45
N LEU A 16 -1.43 18.37 -5.66
CA LEU A 16 -1.15 17.43 -4.56
C LEU A 16 0.21 17.73 -3.93
N ARG A 17 1.25 17.92 -4.75
CA ARG A 17 2.59 18.27 -4.25
C ARG A 17 2.59 19.46 -3.30
N GLY A 18 1.86 20.53 -3.65
CA GLY A 18 1.76 21.72 -2.83
C GLY A 18 1.05 21.51 -1.49
N LEU A 19 0.20 20.49 -1.38
CA LEU A 19 -0.61 20.20 -0.18
C LEU A 19 0.04 19.18 0.75
N ILE A 20 0.67 18.13 0.22
CA ILE A 20 1.22 17.01 1.01
C ILE A 20 2.75 16.89 0.96
N GLY A 21 3.40 17.66 0.10
CA GLY A 21 4.84 17.58 -0.16
C GLY A 21 5.21 16.50 -1.18
N GLU A 22 6.43 16.61 -1.74
CA GLU A 22 6.91 15.76 -2.83
C GLU A 22 7.00 14.28 -2.43
N SER A 23 7.45 13.99 -1.21
CA SER A 23 7.58 12.61 -0.76
C SER A 23 6.23 11.89 -0.62
N ALA A 24 5.23 12.61 -0.10
CA ALA A 24 3.90 12.06 0.07
C ALA A 24 3.19 11.88 -1.29
N GLU A 25 3.36 12.83 -2.22
CA GLU A 25 2.85 12.69 -3.58
C GLU A 25 3.45 11.46 -4.28
N ARG A 26 4.76 11.23 -4.15
CA ARG A 26 5.40 10.04 -4.71
C ARG A 26 4.83 8.75 -4.13
N LEU A 27 4.59 8.69 -2.82
CA LEU A 27 3.95 7.53 -2.18
C LEU A 27 2.55 7.26 -2.72
N VAL A 28 1.72 8.31 -2.84
CA VAL A 28 0.37 8.20 -3.40
C VAL A 28 0.41 7.74 -4.85
N TYR A 29 1.29 8.30 -5.68
CA TYR A 29 1.45 7.85 -7.06
C TYR A 29 1.88 6.38 -7.12
N LEU A 30 2.89 6.00 -6.35
CA LEU A 30 3.40 4.63 -6.30
C LEU A 30 2.29 3.64 -5.90
N TYR A 31 1.48 3.99 -4.91
CA TYR A 31 0.31 3.20 -4.51
C TYR A 31 -0.72 3.07 -5.64
N CYS A 32 -1.10 4.19 -6.26
CA CYS A 32 -2.07 4.21 -7.35
C CYS A 32 -1.60 3.46 -8.61
N ALA A 33 -0.29 3.45 -8.86
CA ALA A 33 0.32 2.78 -10.00
C ALA A 33 0.69 1.32 -9.71
N CYS A 34 0.66 0.88 -8.46
CA CYS A 34 1.01 -0.47 -8.07
C CYS A 34 0.06 -1.51 -8.70
N ASP A 35 0.64 -2.46 -9.41
CA ASP A 35 0.00 -3.74 -9.71
C ASP A 35 0.06 -4.60 -8.44
N ARG A 36 -1.06 -4.67 -7.72
CA ARG A 36 -1.14 -5.37 -6.44
C ARG A 36 -0.87 -6.86 -6.60
N ASP A 37 -1.39 -7.49 -7.65
CA ASP A 37 -1.27 -8.93 -7.86
C ASP A 37 0.18 -9.35 -8.12
N LEU A 38 0.94 -8.53 -8.85
CA LEU A 38 2.37 -8.76 -9.10
C LEU A 38 3.27 -8.34 -7.94
N SER A 39 2.92 -7.26 -7.23
CA SER A 39 3.81 -6.65 -6.23
C SER A 39 3.63 -7.26 -4.84
N TRP A 40 2.39 -7.37 -4.38
CA TRP A 40 2.07 -7.64 -2.98
C TRP A 40 2.55 -9.00 -2.45
N PRO A 41 2.44 -10.11 -3.21
CA PRO A 41 2.78 -11.45 -2.69
C PRO A 41 4.22 -11.60 -2.19
N ARG A 42 5.16 -10.81 -2.73
CA ARG A 42 6.59 -10.87 -2.36
C ARG A 42 7.14 -9.53 -1.86
N LEU A 43 6.28 -8.52 -1.68
CA LEU A 43 6.69 -7.15 -1.40
C LEU A 43 7.64 -7.03 -0.20
N ALA A 44 7.33 -7.71 0.91
CA ALA A 44 8.17 -7.67 2.10
C ALA A 44 9.54 -8.32 1.89
N ASP A 45 9.65 -9.30 0.98
CA ASP A 45 10.89 -10.03 0.66
C ASP A 45 11.75 -9.29 -0.35
N THR A 46 11.14 -8.77 -1.41
CA THR A 46 11.87 -8.24 -2.57
C THR A 46 11.96 -6.71 -2.54
N GLY A 47 10.98 -6.05 -1.93
CA GLY A 47 10.75 -4.61 -2.08
C GLY A 47 10.37 -4.21 -3.51
N GLU A 48 10.02 -5.16 -4.38
CA GLU A 48 9.72 -4.92 -5.79
C GLU A 48 8.26 -4.49 -5.96
N VAL A 49 8.05 -3.36 -6.64
CA VAL A 49 6.74 -2.82 -7.01
C VAL A 49 6.65 -2.71 -8.52
N TRP A 50 5.61 -3.31 -9.08
CA TRP A 50 5.27 -3.26 -10.49
C TRP A 50 4.32 -2.11 -10.77
N ASN A 51 4.61 -1.29 -11.78
CA ASN A 51 3.77 -0.21 -12.23
C ASN A 51 2.81 -0.72 -13.32
N ARG A 52 1.51 -0.77 -13.02
CA ARG A 52 0.47 -1.27 -13.94
C ARG A 52 0.24 -0.40 -15.18
N PHE A 53 0.67 0.87 -15.14
CA PHE A 53 0.52 1.79 -16.27
C PHE A 53 1.66 1.66 -17.28
N THR A 54 2.87 1.32 -16.82
CA THR A 54 4.06 1.26 -17.68
C THR A 54 4.61 -0.15 -17.87
N GLY A 55 4.22 -1.10 -17.03
CA GLY A 55 4.77 -2.46 -16.99
C GLY A 55 6.18 -2.54 -16.38
N ALA A 56 6.77 -1.44 -15.94
CA ALA A 56 8.10 -1.41 -15.32
C ALA A 56 8.02 -1.79 -13.83
N SER A 57 9.09 -2.38 -13.28
CA SER A 57 9.24 -2.57 -11.83
C SER A 57 10.34 -1.69 -11.25
N GLU A 58 10.16 -1.28 -9.99
CA GLU A 58 11.21 -0.65 -9.18
C GLU A 58 11.36 -1.38 -7.85
N ARG A 59 12.60 -1.45 -7.33
CA ARG A 59 12.87 -1.97 -5.99
C ARG A 59 12.99 -0.82 -5.00
N LEU A 60 12.08 -0.75 -4.05
CA LEU A 60 12.10 0.26 -3.00
C LEU A 60 13.24 0.00 -2.01
N ASN A 61 13.90 1.08 -1.60
CA ASN A 61 14.80 1.05 -0.45
C ASN A 61 13.99 1.08 0.87
N ARG A 62 14.69 0.98 2.01
CA ARG A 62 14.04 0.99 3.34
C ARG A 62 13.26 2.27 3.65
N ASP A 63 13.70 3.42 3.12
CA ASP A 63 13.05 4.71 3.39
C ASP A 63 11.68 4.81 2.73
N TRP A 64 11.45 4.07 1.64
CA TRP A 64 10.18 4.03 0.91
C TRP A 64 9.35 2.78 1.18
N LEU A 65 9.99 1.64 1.44
CA LEU A 65 9.30 0.37 1.58
C LEU A 65 8.34 0.35 2.77
N ARG A 66 8.77 0.79 3.96
CA ARG A 66 7.87 0.85 5.13
C ARG A 66 6.72 1.82 4.92
N PRO A 67 6.92 3.09 4.53
CA PRO A 67 5.81 4.01 4.27
C PRO A 67 4.84 3.52 3.19
N PHE A 68 5.35 2.82 2.17
CA PHE A 68 4.50 2.24 1.12
C PHE A 68 3.65 1.08 1.65
N VAL A 69 4.24 0.18 2.45
CA VAL A 69 3.52 -0.90 3.12
C VAL A 69 2.48 -0.34 4.09
N ASP A 70 2.86 0.63 4.93
CA ASP A 70 1.95 1.27 5.88
C ASP A 70 0.76 1.93 5.17
N LEU A 71 1.02 2.71 4.11
CA LEU A 71 -0.02 3.32 3.29
C LEU A 71 -0.94 2.28 2.64
N SER A 72 -0.36 1.19 2.11
CA SER A 72 -1.13 0.14 1.46
C SER A 72 -2.05 -0.56 2.46
N ILE A 73 -1.58 -0.84 3.68
CA ILE A 73 -2.42 -1.44 4.72
C ILE A 73 -3.55 -0.47 5.09
N VAL A 74 -3.22 0.76 5.51
CA VAL A 74 -4.21 1.75 5.97
C VAL A 74 -5.28 1.99 4.91
N ASN A 75 -4.89 2.13 3.64
CA ASN A 75 -5.87 2.35 2.58
C ASN A 75 -6.84 1.18 2.40
N GLU A 76 -6.40 -0.07 2.54
CA GLU A 76 -7.32 -1.22 2.44
C GLU A 76 -8.17 -1.38 3.70
N LEU A 77 -7.65 -1.01 4.88
CA LEU A 77 -8.45 -0.95 6.11
C LEU A 77 -9.55 0.10 6.02
N ASP A 78 -9.26 1.30 5.52
CA ASP A 78 -10.26 2.36 5.31
C ASP A 78 -11.44 1.89 4.43
N VAL A 79 -11.13 1.10 3.40
CA VAL A 79 -12.15 0.51 2.51
C VAL A 79 -12.98 -0.54 3.23
N VAL A 80 -12.34 -1.40 4.04
CA VAL A 80 -13.01 -2.41 4.86
C VAL A 80 -13.91 -1.77 5.93
N GLU A 81 -13.47 -0.68 6.56
CA GLU A 81 -14.27 0.04 7.55
C GLU A 81 -15.51 0.70 6.92
N GLN A 82 -15.40 1.18 5.67
CA GLN A 82 -16.53 1.74 4.92
C GLN A 82 -17.52 0.68 4.43
N ASP A 83 -17.05 -0.53 4.12
CA ASP A 83 -17.89 -1.66 3.73
C ASP A 83 -17.48 -2.95 4.47
N PRO A 84 -18.10 -3.23 5.63
CA PRO A 84 -17.81 -4.43 6.42
C PRO A 84 -18.07 -5.76 5.71
N THR A 85 -18.80 -5.78 4.58
CA THR A 85 -18.98 -7.00 3.80
C THR A 85 -17.69 -7.44 3.11
N LEU A 86 -16.76 -6.51 2.88
CA LEU A 86 -15.43 -6.79 2.35
C LEU A 86 -14.56 -7.54 3.36
N ALA A 87 -14.71 -7.28 4.66
CA ALA A 87 -14.05 -8.08 5.70
C ALA A 87 -14.47 -9.55 5.63
N GLN A 88 -15.76 -9.83 5.39
CA GLN A 88 -16.27 -11.20 5.25
C GLN A 88 -15.72 -11.89 3.99
N LYS A 89 -15.64 -11.15 2.87
CA LYS A 89 -15.23 -11.70 1.58
C LYS A 89 -13.71 -11.87 1.43
N TYR A 90 -12.93 -10.90 1.94
CA TYR A 90 -11.49 -10.79 1.69
C TYR A 90 -10.64 -10.77 2.96
N GLY A 91 -11.24 -10.75 4.15
CA GLY A 91 -10.51 -10.63 5.42
C GLY A 91 -9.45 -11.70 5.62
N ALA A 92 -9.71 -12.96 5.25
CA ALA A 92 -8.71 -14.02 5.35
C ALA A 92 -7.47 -13.75 4.47
N HIS A 93 -7.69 -13.21 3.26
CA HIS A 93 -6.60 -12.82 2.35
C HIS A 93 -5.79 -11.65 2.94
N PHE A 94 -6.46 -10.58 3.38
CA PHE A 94 -5.78 -9.42 3.95
C PHE A 94 -5.01 -9.76 5.22
N ARG A 95 -5.57 -10.59 6.11
CA ARG A 95 -4.86 -11.07 7.30
C ARG A 95 -3.59 -11.81 6.94
N SER A 96 -3.66 -12.80 6.05
CA SER A 96 -2.48 -13.54 5.60
C SER A 96 -1.44 -12.61 4.97
N LEU A 97 -1.88 -11.65 4.16
CA LEU A 97 -1.00 -10.70 3.48
C LEU A 97 -0.30 -9.78 4.48
N PHE A 98 -1.05 -9.15 5.38
CA PHE A 98 -0.50 -8.20 6.35
C PHE A 98 0.39 -8.89 7.39
N THR A 99 0.08 -10.12 7.79
CA THR A 99 1.01 -10.94 8.59
C THR A 99 2.34 -11.16 7.86
N SER A 100 2.33 -11.39 6.53
CA SER A 100 3.56 -11.53 5.75
C SER A 100 4.41 -10.25 5.70
N TRP A 101 3.76 -9.09 5.91
CA TRP A 101 4.37 -7.76 5.89
C TRP A 101 4.79 -7.23 7.27
N ALA A 102 4.43 -7.92 8.36
CA ALA A 102 4.62 -7.43 9.74
C ALA A 102 6.07 -7.04 10.09
N ARG A 103 7.07 -7.65 9.43
CA ARG A 103 8.50 -7.31 9.63
C ARG A 103 8.94 -5.99 8.97
N VAL A 104 8.11 -5.45 8.07
CA VAL A 104 8.34 -4.21 7.33
C VAL A 104 7.41 -3.11 7.84
N ALA A 105 6.15 -3.44 8.08
CA ALA A 105 5.12 -2.53 8.56
C ALA A 105 5.50 -1.91 9.92
N SER A 106 4.96 -0.74 10.19
CA SER A 106 5.02 -0.16 11.54
C SER A 106 4.17 -0.97 12.52
N VAL A 107 4.58 -0.96 13.79
CA VAL A 107 3.86 -1.66 14.87
C VAL A 107 2.44 -1.13 15.01
N GLN A 108 2.26 0.18 14.87
CA GLN A 108 0.96 0.85 14.98
C GLN A 108 0.01 0.41 13.87
N VAL A 109 0.47 0.34 12.62
CA VAL A 109 -0.35 -0.10 11.49
C VAL A 109 -0.65 -1.60 11.58
N THR A 110 0.29 -2.40 12.07
CA THR A 110 0.06 -3.83 12.32
C THR A 110 -1.04 -4.04 13.36
N ALA A 111 -0.97 -3.33 14.48
CA ALA A 111 -1.99 -3.39 15.53
C ALA A 111 -3.37 -2.90 15.04
N GLU A 112 -3.40 -1.88 14.18
CA GLU A 112 -4.65 -1.39 13.59
C GLU A 112 -5.25 -2.39 12.60
N ALA A 113 -4.41 -3.02 11.77
CA ALA A 113 -4.85 -4.11 10.90
C ALA A 113 -5.43 -5.28 11.69
N GLU A 114 -4.82 -5.64 12.81
CA GLU A 114 -5.35 -6.63 13.73
C GLU A 114 -6.71 -6.18 14.29
N ARG A 115 -6.86 -4.93 14.74
CA ARG A 115 -8.13 -4.39 15.28
C ARG A 115 -9.27 -4.34 14.24
N VAL A 116 -8.98 -3.94 13.01
CA VAL A 116 -9.99 -3.78 11.95
C VAL A 116 -10.36 -5.13 11.32
N LEU A 117 -9.38 -6.04 11.20
CA LEU A 117 -9.58 -7.38 10.64
C LEU A 117 -9.86 -8.44 11.71
N ASP A 118 -9.87 -8.06 13.00
CA ASP A 118 -10.09 -8.90 14.19
C ASP A 118 -11.38 -9.70 13.97
N PHE A 119 -11.31 -10.98 13.59
CA PHE A 119 -10.92 -12.15 14.38
C PHE A 119 -11.84 -12.49 15.56
N ASP A 120 -13.07 -11.97 15.57
CA ASP A 120 -14.15 -12.60 16.36
C ASP A 120 -14.92 -13.61 15.49
N THR A 121 -14.37 -14.82 15.39
CA THR A 121 -15.25 -15.99 15.36
C THR A 121 -15.43 -16.38 16.82
N ALA A 122 -16.66 -16.26 17.32
CA ALA A 122 -17.12 -16.72 18.64
C ALA A 122 -17.14 -15.71 19.81
N ARG A 123 -18.00 -14.69 19.69
CA ARG A 123 -18.97 -14.36 20.76
C ARG A 123 -20.38 -14.17 20.21
N SER A 124 -21.09 -15.27 20.00
CA SER A 124 -22.42 -15.57 20.56
C SER A 124 -23.05 -16.71 19.78
N ASP A 125 -22.90 -17.92 20.32
CA ASP A 125 -24.05 -18.83 20.46
C ASP A 125 -25.06 -18.22 21.44
#